data_AF-A0A959G7X4-F1
#
_entry.id   AF-A0A959G7X4-F1
#
_cell.length_a   1.000
_cell.length_b   1.000
_cell.length_c   1.000
_cell.angle_alpha   90.00
_cell.angle_beta   90.00
_cell.angle_gamma   90.00
#
_symmetry.space_group_name_H-M   'P 1'
#
loop_
_entity.id
_entity.type
_entity.pdbx_description
1 polymer ?
#
loop_
_entity_poly.entity_id
_entity_poly.type
_entity_poly.pdbx_seq_one_letter_code
_entity_poly.pdbx_strand_id
1 'polypeptide(L)'
;MSNTVVRYSDGELAEFKALIEKKLANATEQLDSLQEQILEITENTSDEHGGDWMDDSSINNDVEMLNNMAIRQRRYIKDLENALVRIRNKTYGICIITGELIDKKRLLAVPTTTKSLVAKTQEQNPPTERRASTIERPTPKPTGEKKVITKIIRKSPTKPAPPKPAAFDDDDDDDFNLGEFYDDTDEELDKSIVNLDEFAEDSGDDEDVDLDISTGVDEDDEEDDIDL
;
A
#
# COMPACT_ATOMS: atom_id res chain seq x y z
N MET A 1 -26.17 26.58 -10.24
CA MET A 1 -26.13 25.13 -9.94
C MET A 1 -26.11 24.97 -8.43
N SER A 2 -27.02 24.21 -7.86
CA SER A 2 -27.01 23.89 -6.42
C SER A 2 -25.75 23.10 -6.10
N ASN A 3 -24.78 23.74 -5.45
CA ASN A 3 -23.57 23.10 -4.95
C ASN A 3 -23.94 22.27 -3.71
N THR A 4 -24.50 21.09 -3.93
CA THR A 4 -24.83 20.15 -2.87
C THR A 4 -23.52 19.56 -2.37
N VAL A 5 -23.03 20.08 -1.25
CA VAL A 5 -21.79 19.59 -0.63
C VAL A 5 -22.02 18.14 -0.18
N VAL A 6 -21.44 17.18 -0.91
CA VAL A 6 -21.49 15.76 -0.60
C VAL A 6 -20.47 15.48 0.51
N ARG A 7 -20.89 15.62 1.77
CA ARG A 7 -20.05 15.35 2.95
C ARG A 7 -20.84 14.73 4.09
N TYR A 8 -20.14 14.00 4.95
CA TYR A 8 -20.71 13.51 6.21
C TYR A 8 -20.99 14.63 7.20
N SER A 9 -21.94 14.38 8.10
CA SER A 9 -22.25 15.32 9.19
C SER A 9 -21.11 15.37 10.21
N ASP A 10 -20.93 16.52 10.85
CA ASP A 10 -19.84 16.72 11.82
C ASP A 10 -19.96 15.75 13.03
N GLY A 11 -21.17 15.26 13.35
CA GLY A 11 -21.39 14.24 14.37
C GLY A 11 -20.85 12.86 13.96
N GLU A 12 -21.07 12.44 12.71
CA GLU A 12 -20.54 11.16 12.21
C GLU A 12 -19.01 11.21 12.05
N LEU A 13 -18.45 12.36 11.68
CA LEU A 13 -17.00 12.56 11.63
C LEU A 13 -16.35 12.36 13.01
N ALA A 14 -17.03 12.75 14.10
CA ALA A 14 -16.54 12.51 15.45
C ALA A 14 -16.55 11.00 15.82
N GLU A 15 -17.59 10.25 15.41
CA GLU A 15 -17.65 8.79 15.59
C GLU A 15 -16.46 8.11 14.88
N PHE A 16 -16.19 8.49 13.64
CA PHE A 16 -15.07 7.95 12.87
C PHE A 16 -13.72 8.30 13.47
N LYS A 17 -13.56 9.53 13.98
CA LYS A 17 -12.33 9.97 14.65
C LYS A 17 -12.01 9.07 15.85
N ALA A 18 -12.98 8.85 16.74
CA ALA A 18 -12.80 8.00 17.90
C ALA A 18 -12.46 6.55 17.53
N LEU A 19 -13.08 6.03 16.45
CA LEU A 19 -12.78 4.69 15.94
C LEU A 19 -11.34 4.59 15.40
N ILE A 20 -10.88 5.61 14.68
CA ILE A 20 -9.52 5.66 14.12
C ILE A 20 -8.48 5.76 15.23
N GLU A 21 -8.69 6.63 16.22
CA GLU A 21 -7.78 6.77 17.38
C GLU A 21 -7.63 5.45 18.14
N LYS A 22 -8.75 4.72 18.36
CA LYS A 22 -8.70 3.38 18.96
C LYS A 22 -7.88 2.40 18.12
N LYS A 23 -8.06 2.40 16.79
CA LYS A 23 -7.30 1.52 15.90
C LYS A 23 -5.83 1.91 15.80
N LEU A 24 -5.51 3.19 15.91
CA LEU A 24 -4.13 3.69 15.94
C LEU A 24 -3.41 3.15 17.15
N ALA A 25 -4.00 3.27 18.36
CA ALA A 25 -3.41 2.73 19.58
C ALA A 25 -3.16 1.22 19.52
N ASN A 26 -4.14 0.46 19.01
CA ASN A 26 -3.95 -0.99 18.80
C ASN A 26 -2.86 -1.27 17.75
N ALA A 27 -2.76 -0.43 16.72
CA ALA A 27 -1.83 -0.64 15.64
C ALA A 27 -0.38 -0.36 16.06
N THR A 28 -0.17 0.63 16.93
CA THR A 28 1.15 0.94 17.52
C THR A 28 1.58 -0.18 18.45
N GLU A 29 0.70 -0.67 19.33
CA GLU A 29 1.01 -1.81 20.21
C GLU A 29 1.40 -3.07 19.41
N GLN A 30 0.71 -3.35 18.31
CA GLN A 30 1.07 -4.45 17.42
C GLN A 30 2.42 -4.25 16.73
N LEU A 31 2.75 -3.02 16.35
CA LEU A 31 4.05 -2.71 15.75
C LEU A 31 5.16 -2.95 16.77
N ASP A 32 4.99 -2.45 18.00
CA ASP A 32 5.98 -2.59 19.07
C ASP A 32 6.23 -4.07 19.38
N SER A 33 5.16 -4.87 19.48
CA SER A 33 5.27 -6.32 19.67
C SER A 33 5.97 -7.05 18.52
N LEU A 34 5.75 -6.63 17.27
CA LEU A 34 6.48 -7.19 16.12
C LEU A 34 7.95 -6.80 16.15
N GLN A 35 8.28 -5.57 16.58
CA GLN A 35 9.67 -5.12 16.72
C GLN A 35 10.40 -5.90 17.82
N GLU A 36 9.75 -6.11 18.96
CA GLU A 36 10.31 -6.92 20.05
C GLU A 36 10.60 -8.36 19.60
N GLN A 37 9.68 -9.00 18.88
CA GLN A 37 9.88 -10.34 18.32
C GLN A 37 11.07 -10.39 17.34
N ILE A 38 11.21 -9.38 16.49
CA ILE A 38 12.35 -9.31 15.56
C ILE A 38 13.66 -9.15 16.33
N LEU A 39 13.70 -8.30 17.35
CA LEU A 39 14.88 -8.10 18.20
C LEU A 39 15.25 -9.38 18.96
N GLU A 40 14.27 -10.06 19.57
CA GLU A 40 14.47 -11.31 20.29
C GLU A 40 15.11 -12.39 19.39
N ILE A 41 14.58 -12.58 18.18
CA ILE A 41 15.13 -13.54 17.21
C ILE A 41 16.54 -13.12 16.77
N THR A 42 16.75 -11.83 16.52
CA THR A 42 18.05 -11.31 16.05
C THR A 42 19.13 -11.45 17.13
N GLU A 43 18.81 -11.13 18.39
CA GLU A 43 19.72 -11.26 19.52
C GLU A 43 20.07 -12.73 19.79
N ASN A 44 19.07 -13.61 19.83
CA ASN A 44 19.26 -15.06 20.03
C ASN A 44 20.12 -15.69 18.92
N THR A 45 19.95 -15.23 17.68
CA THR A 45 20.70 -15.70 16.51
C THR A 45 22.18 -15.30 16.56
N SER A 46 22.50 -14.13 17.14
CA SER A 46 23.88 -13.63 17.14
C SER A 46 24.79 -14.27 18.19
N ASP A 47 24.24 -14.73 19.32
CA ASP A 47 25.02 -15.23 20.47
C ASP A 47 25.17 -16.77 20.49
N GLU A 48 24.22 -17.52 19.91
CA GLU A 48 24.16 -18.99 20.04
C GLU A 48 24.69 -19.77 18.82
N HIS A 49 24.79 -19.17 17.62
CA HIS A 49 25.12 -19.90 16.39
C HIS A 49 26.62 -19.93 16.05
N GLY A 50 27.39 -20.60 16.90
CA GLY A 50 28.79 -20.94 16.61
C GLY A 50 29.01 -22.11 15.63
N GLY A 51 27.99 -22.64 14.93
CA GLY A 51 28.25 -23.79 14.04
C GLY A 51 27.14 -24.52 13.28
N ASP A 52 25.86 -24.10 13.30
CA ASP A 52 24.79 -24.80 12.54
C ASP A 52 24.18 -23.91 11.44
N TRP A 53 24.79 -23.95 10.26
CA TRP A 53 24.36 -23.21 9.06
C TRP A 53 23.04 -23.71 8.46
N MET A 54 22.54 -24.88 8.90
CA MET A 54 21.31 -25.47 8.35
C MET A 54 20.05 -24.87 9.00
N ASP A 55 20.15 -24.36 10.22
CA ASP A 55 19.04 -23.76 10.97
C ASP A 55 18.79 -22.28 10.59
N ASP A 56 19.86 -21.57 10.18
CA ASP A 56 19.85 -20.16 9.78
C ASP A 56 18.86 -19.83 8.65
N SER A 57 18.61 -20.79 7.73
CA SER A 57 17.65 -20.61 6.65
C SER A 57 16.20 -20.50 7.14
N SER A 58 15.85 -21.22 8.20
CA SER A 58 14.50 -21.16 8.78
C SER A 58 14.27 -19.88 9.58
N ILE A 59 15.29 -19.49 10.35
CA ILE A 59 15.31 -18.26 11.14
C ILE A 59 15.21 -17.03 10.25
N ASN A 60 15.99 -16.97 9.16
CA ASN A 60 15.96 -15.86 8.22
C ASN A 60 14.58 -15.69 7.58
N ASN A 61 13.90 -16.79 7.22
CA ASN A 61 12.53 -16.73 6.70
C ASN A 61 11.55 -16.16 7.72
N ASP A 62 11.66 -16.55 9.00
CA ASP A 62 10.80 -16.03 10.06
C ASP A 62 11.05 -14.52 10.30
N VAL A 63 12.32 -14.08 10.29
CA VAL A 63 12.68 -12.66 10.40
C VAL A 63 12.14 -11.86 9.20
N GLU A 64 12.31 -12.37 7.97
CA GLU A 64 11.78 -11.73 6.76
C GLU A 64 10.25 -11.62 6.79
N MET A 65 9.57 -12.68 7.23
CA MET A 65 8.11 -12.69 7.38
C MET A 65 7.63 -11.66 8.41
N LEU A 66 8.28 -11.59 9.58
CA LEU A 66 7.96 -10.61 10.62
C LEU A 66 8.24 -9.18 10.15
N ASN A 67 9.36 -8.96 9.44
CA ASN A 67 9.69 -7.66 8.88
C ASN A 67 8.64 -7.20 7.86
N ASN A 68 8.20 -8.11 6.98
CA ASN A 68 7.10 -7.86 6.05
C ASN A 68 5.79 -7.48 6.77
N MET A 69 5.48 -8.12 7.89
CA MET A 69 4.32 -7.74 8.73
C MET A 69 4.51 -6.34 9.33
N ALA A 70 5.69 -6.04 9.87
CA ALA A 70 6.01 -4.74 10.46
C ALA A 70 5.92 -3.60 9.42
N ILE A 71 6.39 -3.82 8.19
CA ILE A 71 6.27 -2.85 7.09
C ILE A 71 4.79 -2.55 6.79
N ARG A 72 3.95 -3.58 6.70
CA ARG A 72 2.51 -3.41 6.47
C ARG A 72 1.86 -2.65 7.62
N GLN A 73 2.28 -2.90 8.86
CA GLN A 73 1.78 -2.22 10.04
C GLN A 73 2.16 -0.74 10.06
N ARG A 74 3.42 -0.40 9.73
CA ARG A 74 3.87 1.00 9.57
C ARG A 74 3.05 1.74 8.53
N ARG A 75 2.81 1.12 7.37
CA ARG A 75 1.94 1.69 6.33
C ARG A 75 0.52 1.90 6.86
N TYR A 76 0.00 0.95 7.61
CA TYR A 76 -1.33 1.06 8.19
C TYR A 76 -1.45 2.24 9.17
N ILE A 77 -0.44 2.48 10.01
CA ILE A 77 -0.37 3.63 10.91
C ILE A 77 -0.39 4.94 10.12
N LYS A 78 0.45 5.06 9.08
CA LYS A 78 0.48 6.23 8.19
C LYS A 78 -0.88 6.47 7.52
N ASP A 79 -1.57 5.40 7.11
CA ASP A 79 -2.91 5.51 6.52
C ASP A 79 -3.97 5.99 7.54
N LEU A 80 -3.86 5.60 8.81
CA LEU A 80 -4.73 6.08 9.89
C LEU A 80 -4.49 7.56 10.20
N GLU A 81 -3.23 8.00 10.25
CA GLU A 81 -2.87 9.41 10.43
C GLU A 81 -3.40 10.28 9.27
N ASN A 82 -3.24 9.81 8.04
CA ASN A 82 -3.79 10.44 6.85
C ASN A 82 -5.32 10.54 6.92
N ALA A 83 -6.00 9.51 7.45
CA ALA A 83 -7.44 9.54 7.67
C ALA A 83 -7.84 10.62 8.69
N LEU A 84 -7.07 10.80 9.78
CA LEU A 84 -7.29 11.88 10.75
C LEU A 84 -7.14 13.26 10.09
N VAL A 85 -6.13 13.46 9.24
CA VAL A 85 -5.96 14.71 8.49
C VAL A 85 -7.16 14.99 7.60
N ARG A 86 -7.70 13.99 6.91
CA ARG A 86 -8.91 14.14 6.07
C ARG A 86 -10.16 14.48 6.88
N ILE A 87 -10.28 13.94 8.09
CA ILE A 87 -11.36 14.29 9.01
C ILE A 87 -11.25 15.77 9.42
N ARG A 88 -10.05 16.25 9.77
CA ARG A 88 -9.82 17.67 10.09
C ARG A 88 -10.20 18.59 8.92
N ASN A 89 -9.86 18.16 7.69
CA ASN A 89 -10.20 18.88 6.46
C ASN A 89 -11.66 18.69 6.00
N LYS A 90 -12.45 17.88 6.71
CA LYS A 90 -13.85 17.53 6.36
C LYS A 90 -14.04 16.90 4.97
N THR A 91 -12.99 16.29 4.41
CA THR A 91 -13.02 15.58 3.11
C THR A 91 -13.13 14.05 3.27
N TYR A 92 -13.25 13.58 4.51
CA TYR A 92 -13.36 12.16 4.82
C TYR A 92 -14.64 11.55 4.22
N GLY A 93 -14.49 10.36 3.63
CA GLY A 93 -15.60 9.61 3.04
C GLY A 93 -15.98 10.01 1.61
N ILE A 94 -15.21 10.88 0.95
CA ILE A 94 -15.36 11.20 -0.48
C ILE A 94 -14.39 10.32 -1.28
N CYS A 95 -14.90 9.64 -2.31
CA CYS A 95 -14.07 8.81 -3.18
C CYS A 95 -13.12 9.67 -4.02
N ILE A 96 -11.82 9.32 -4.04
CA ILE A 96 -10.80 10.05 -4.83
C ILE A 96 -11.09 9.99 -6.34
N ILE A 97 -11.57 8.84 -6.83
CA ILE A 97 -11.80 8.62 -8.27
C ILE A 97 -13.17 9.18 -8.71
N THR A 98 -14.26 8.73 -8.08
CA THR A 98 -15.62 9.09 -8.52
C THR A 98 -16.16 10.38 -7.90
N GLY A 99 -15.56 10.88 -6.81
CA GLY A 99 -16.11 12.02 -6.05
C GLY A 99 -17.40 11.71 -5.30
N GLU A 100 -17.86 10.45 -5.29
CA GLU A 100 -19.08 10.02 -4.61
C GLU A 100 -18.84 9.72 -3.12
N LEU A 101 -19.90 9.76 -2.32
CA LEU A 101 -19.85 9.40 -0.90
C LEU A 101 -19.65 7.88 -0.75
N ILE A 102 -18.62 7.48 0.00
CA ILE A 102 -18.34 6.07 0.33
C ILE A 102 -19.29 5.62 1.43
N ASP A 103 -19.97 4.48 1.27
CA ASP A 103 -20.91 3.94 2.26
C ASP A 103 -20.37 3.92 3.70
N LYS A 104 -21.18 4.39 4.66
CA LYS A 104 -20.86 4.41 6.10
C LYS A 104 -20.43 3.03 6.63
N LYS A 105 -21.13 1.96 6.23
CA LYS A 105 -20.80 0.57 6.63
C LYS A 105 -19.37 0.18 6.27
N ARG A 106 -18.86 0.68 5.14
CA ARG A 106 -17.51 0.38 4.67
C ARG A 106 -16.44 1.14 5.45
N LEU A 107 -16.69 2.41 5.76
CA LEU A 107 -15.81 3.23 6.59
C LEU A 107 -15.72 2.69 8.03
N LEU A 108 -16.83 2.15 8.56
CA LEU A 108 -16.83 1.47 9.86
C LEU A 108 -15.98 0.20 9.87
N ALA A 109 -16.05 -0.61 8.80
CA ALA A 109 -15.22 -1.81 8.69
C ALA A 109 -13.73 -1.47 8.50
N VAL A 110 -13.43 -0.64 7.48
CA VAL A 110 -12.07 -0.27 7.09
C VAL A 110 -11.97 1.27 6.96
N PRO A 111 -11.53 1.98 8.00
CA PRO A 111 -11.56 3.44 8.04
C PRO A 111 -10.50 4.12 7.17
N THR A 112 -9.48 3.39 6.73
CA THR A 112 -8.41 3.88 5.84
C THR A 112 -8.81 3.90 4.35
N THR A 113 -10.00 3.41 4.03
CA THR A 113 -10.51 3.27 2.67
C THR A 113 -10.69 4.60 1.94
N THR A 114 -10.17 4.70 0.71
CA THR A 114 -10.18 5.95 -0.08
C THR A 114 -10.98 5.92 -1.38
N LYS A 115 -11.19 4.73 -1.97
CA LYS A 115 -11.90 4.52 -3.25
C LYS A 115 -13.28 3.90 -3.00
N SER A 116 -14.33 4.20 -3.76
CA SER A 116 -15.67 3.57 -3.65
C SER A 116 -15.69 2.12 -4.19
N LEU A 117 -16.79 1.38 -3.99
CA LEU A 117 -16.96 0.03 -4.54
C LEU A 117 -16.95 0.03 -6.07
N VAL A 118 -17.68 0.98 -6.68
CA VAL A 118 -17.74 1.15 -8.13
C VAL A 118 -16.35 1.38 -8.71
N ALA A 119 -15.57 2.29 -8.09
CA ALA A 119 -14.21 2.58 -8.50
C ALA A 119 -13.31 1.33 -8.43
N LYS A 120 -13.43 0.54 -7.35
CA LYS A 120 -12.64 -0.69 -7.20
C LYS A 120 -12.97 -1.73 -8.27
N THR A 121 -14.25 -1.91 -8.62
CA THR A 121 -14.67 -2.87 -9.66
C THR A 121 -14.17 -2.45 -11.05
N GLN A 122 -14.13 -1.15 -11.33
CA GLN A 122 -13.60 -0.62 -12.60
C GLN A 122 -12.09 -0.80 -12.75
N GLU A 123 -11.35 -0.70 -11.65
CA GLU A 123 -9.89 -0.90 -11.64
C GLU A 123 -9.53 -2.39 -11.79
N GLN A 124 -10.34 -3.30 -11.24
CA GLN A 124 -10.12 -4.75 -11.33
C GLN A 124 -10.51 -5.36 -12.69
N ASN A 125 -11.47 -4.75 -13.39
CA ASN A 125 -11.82 -5.11 -14.77
C ASN A 125 -11.31 -4.00 -15.70
N PRO A 126 -10.05 -4.06 -16.17
CA PRO A 126 -9.59 -3.12 -17.17
C PRO A 126 -10.58 -3.15 -18.34
N PRO A 127 -10.99 -1.99 -18.90
CA PRO A 127 -11.87 -1.99 -20.06
C PRO A 127 -11.19 -2.83 -21.12
N THR A 128 -11.74 -4.01 -21.42
CA THR A 128 -11.28 -4.86 -22.51
C THR A 128 -11.21 -3.96 -23.72
N GLU A 129 -9.99 -3.66 -24.16
CA GLU A 129 -9.76 -2.79 -25.28
C GLU A 129 -10.65 -3.28 -26.42
N ARG A 130 -11.34 -2.33 -27.02
CA ARG A 130 -12.16 -2.53 -28.20
C ARG A 130 -11.25 -3.18 -29.25
N ARG A 131 -11.26 -4.52 -29.31
CA ARG A 131 -10.73 -5.27 -30.44
C ARG A 131 -11.34 -4.60 -31.65
N ALA A 132 -10.47 -3.92 -32.39
CA ALA A 132 -10.82 -3.00 -33.44
C ALA A 132 -11.98 -3.58 -34.22
N SER A 133 -13.08 -2.82 -34.27
CA SER A 133 -14.11 -3.01 -35.28
C SER A 133 -13.39 -3.30 -36.58
N THR A 134 -13.49 -4.54 -37.06
CA THR A 134 -13.32 -4.84 -38.46
C THR A 134 -14.14 -3.78 -39.17
N ILE A 135 -13.45 -2.82 -39.80
CA ILE A 135 -14.09 -1.90 -40.72
C ILE A 135 -14.63 -2.84 -41.79
N GLU A 136 -15.93 -3.16 -41.70
CA GLU A 136 -16.64 -3.72 -42.83
C GLU A 136 -16.47 -2.70 -43.95
N ARG A 137 -15.55 -3.01 -44.87
CA ARG A 137 -15.43 -2.32 -46.14
C ARG A 137 -16.85 -2.32 -46.73
N PRO A 138 -17.49 -1.16 -46.96
CA PRO A 138 -18.84 -1.13 -47.47
C PRO A 138 -18.84 -1.81 -48.84
N THR A 139 -19.47 -2.98 -48.92
CA THR A 139 -19.69 -3.66 -50.20
C THR A 139 -20.61 -2.80 -51.05
N PRO A 140 -20.24 -2.43 -52.29
CA PRO A 140 -21.15 -1.73 -53.18
C PRO A 140 -22.33 -2.65 -53.55
N LYS A 141 -23.54 -2.09 -53.49
CA LYS A 141 -24.82 -2.73 -53.85
C LYS A 141 -24.77 -3.37 -55.25
N PRO A 142 -25.41 -4.53 -55.47
CA PRO A 142 -25.41 -5.22 -56.75
C PRO A 142 -26.31 -4.49 -57.76
N THR A 143 -25.74 -4.01 -58.86
CA THR A 143 -26.49 -3.52 -60.02
C THR A 143 -26.09 -4.27 -61.28
N GLY A 144 -27.08 -4.92 -61.89
CA GLY A 144 -27.10 -5.18 -63.33
C GLY A 144 -26.67 -6.58 -63.78
N GLU A 145 -27.65 -7.48 -63.89
CA GLU A 145 -27.52 -8.71 -64.68
C GLU A 145 -27.16 -8.40 -66.14
N LYS A 146 -26.10 -9.04 -66.65
CA LYS A 146 -25.97 -9.37 -68.08
C LYS A 146 -25.37 -10.77 -68.23
N LYS A 147 -26.18 -11.67 -68.79
CA LYS A 147 -25.80 -13.03 -69.18
C LYS A 147 -24.88 -12.98 -70.39
N VAL A 148 -23.70 -13.58 -70.30
CA VAL A 148 -22.93 -13.97 -71.49
C VAL A 148 -22.45 -15.40 -71.34
N ILE A 149 -22.94 -16.21 -72.26
CA ILE A 149 -22.68 -17.63 -72.48
C ILE A 149 -21.20 -17.83 -72.83
N THR A 150 -20.50 -18.84 -72.27
CA THR A 150 -19.84 -19.87 -73.12
C THR A 150 -19.12 -21.00 -72.34
N LYS A 151 -19.49 -22.21 -72.76
CA LYS A 151 -18.76 -23.48 -72.87
C LYS A 151 -18.07 -24.11 -71.64
N ILE A 152 -18.79 -25.10 -71.14
CA ILE A 152 -18.38 -26.28 -70.39
C ILE A 152 -17.09 -26.91 -70.96
N ILE A 153 -16.07 -27.05 -70.11
CA ILE A 153 -15.05 -28.11 -70.21
C ILE A 153 -14.94 -28.76 -68.83
N ARG A 154 -15.24 -30.07 -68.78
CA ARG A 154 -15.17 -30.91 -67.58
C ARG A 154 -13.79 -31.55 -67.51
N LYS A 155 -13.10 -31.48 -66.36
CA LYS A 155 -12.03 -32.43 -66.01
C LYS A 155 -11.99 -32.66 -64.49
N SER A 156 -12.16 -33.94 -64.17
CA SER A 156 -12.08 -34.78 -62.95
C SER A 156 -11.26 -34.36 -61.70
N PRO A 157 -11.50 -35.01 -60.53
CA PRO A 157 -11.14 -34.53 -59.19
C PRO A 157 -9.76 -34.99 -58.70
N THR A 158 -9.13 -34.19 -57.83
CA THR A 158 -7.91 -34.58 -57.08
C THR A 158 -8.10 -34.43 -55.57
N LYS A 159 -7.53 -35.41 -54.85
CA LYS A 159 -7.72 -35.83 -53.45
C LYS A 159 -7.48 -34.76 -52.36
N PRO A 160 -8.08 -34.94 -51.16
CA PRO A 160 -7.80 -34.11 -49.98
C PRO A 160 -6.39 -34.32 -49.43
N ALA A 161 -5.75 -33.23 -49.02
CA ALA A 161 -4.44 -33.22 -48.37
C ALA A 161 -4.52 -33.66 -46.90
N PRO A 162 -3.49 -34.33 -46.36
CA PRO A 162 -3.44 -34.80 -44.97
C PRO A 162 -3.26 -33.64 -43.96
N PRO A 163 -3.71 -33.80 -42.70
CA PRO A 163 -3.52 -32.78 -41.66
C PRO A 163 -2.04 -32.64 -41.28
N LYS A 164 -1.61 -31.39 -41.03
CA LYS A 164 -0.28 -31.04 -40.52
C LYS A 164 -0.06 -31.62 -39.12
N PRO A 165 1.17 -32.06 -38.77
CA PRO A 165 1.49 -32.53 -37.43
C PRO A 165 1.43 -31.39 -36.41
N ALA A 166 1.01 -31.71 -35.18
CA ALA A 166 1.06 -30.82 -34.03
C ALA A 166 2.50 -30.34 -33.84
N ALA A 167 2.69 -29.02 -33.77
CA ALA A 167 3.90 -28.44 -33.23
C ALA A 167 3.96 -28.79 -31.75
N PHE A 168 5.05 -29.42 -31.36
CA PHE A 168 5.52 -29.55 -30.00
C PHE A 168 6.21 -28.21 -29.73
N ASP A 169 5.49 -27.29 -29.08
CA ASP A 169 6.06 -26.02 -28.63
C ASP A 169 6.78 -26.32 -27.31
N ASP A 170 8.06 -26.71 -27.41
CA ASP A 170 9.05 -26.64 -26.33
C ASP A 170 9.52 -25.19 -26.24
N ASP A 171 8.74 -24.32 -25.61
CA ASP A 171 9.17 -22.97 -25.23
C ASP A 171 8.72 -22.69 -23.78
N ASP A 172 9.29 -23.43 -22.82
CA ASP A 172 9.37 -23.01 -21.41
C ASP A 172 10.82 -22.56 -21.13
N ASP A 173 11.28 -21.53 -21.84
CA ASP A 173 12.28 -20.62 -21.30
C ASP A 173 11.51 -19.58 -20.46
N ASP A 174 11.35 -19.87 -19.17
CA ASP A 174 10.94 -18.90 -18.16
C ASP A 174 11.96 -17.75 -18.13
N ASP A 175 11.78 -16.75 -19.00
CA ASP A 175 12.38 -15.43 -18.88
C ASP A 175 11.74 -14.77 -17.66
N PHE A 176 12.28 -15.11 -16.48
CA PHE A 176 11.91 -14.54 -15.20
C PHE A 176 12.27 -13.05 -15.23
N ASN A 177 11.37 -12.24 -15.78
CA ASN A 177 11.43 -10.78 -15.77
C ASN A 177 11.22 -10.31 -14.32
N LEU A 178 12.28 -10.43 -13.53
CA LEU A 178 12.43 -9.86 -12.18
C LEU A 178 12.67 -8.34 -12.31
N GLY A 179 11.74 -7.65 -12.97
CA GLY A 179 11.88 -6.24 -13.34
C GLY A 179 10.60 -5.40 -13.20
N GLU A 180 9.45 -5.98 -12.90
CA GLU A 180 8.17 -5.23 -12.84
C GLU A 180 7.32 -5.58 -11.61
N PHE A 181 7.92 -5.55 -10.43
CA PHE A 181 7.17 -5.42 -9.16
C PHE A 181 7.62 -4.19 -8.35
N TYR A 182 7.97 -3.11 -9.05
CA TYR A 182 8.02 -1.77 -8.46
C TYR A 182 6.90 -0.96 -9.09
N ASP A 183 5.83 -0.75 -8.32
CA ASP A 183 4.80 0.23 -8.64
C ASP A 183 5.41 1.61 -8.36
N ASP A 184 5.84 2.28 -9.45
CA ASP A 184 6.50 3.58 -9.54
C ASP A 184 5.64 4.74 -9.01
N THR A 185 5.35 4.76 -7.70
CA THR A 185 4.86 5.98 -7.01
C THR A 185 5.41 6.09 -5.59
N ASP A 186 6.65 6.59 -5.47
CA ASP A 186 7.14 7.56 -4.46
C ASP A 186 8.67 7.44 -4.32
N GLU A 187 9.41 8.00 -5.28
CA GLU A 187 10.88 8.00 -5.29
C GLU A 187 11.51 9.35 -4.91
N GLU A 188 10.81 10.25 -4.20
CA GLU A 188 11.42 11.52 -3.78
C GLU A 188 10.91 12.01 -2.42
N LEU A 189 11.30 11.36 -1.32
CA LEU A 189 11.52 12.01 0.00
C LEU A 189 12.00 11.00 1.05
N ASP A 190 13.19 10.41 0.85
CA ASP A 190 13.94 9.84 1.99
C ASP A 190 15.46 9.98 1.85
N LYS A 191 15.91 11.22 1.63
CA LYS A 191 17.32 11.61 1.77
C LYS A 191 17.55 12.54 2.96
N SER A 192 16.76 12.42 4.03
CA SER A 192 16.97 13.25 5.22
C SER A 192 16.63 12.63 6.57
N ILE A 193 16.53 11.30 6.72
CA ILE A 193 16.19 10.69 8.03
C ILE A 193 17.30 9.81 8.64
N VAL A 194 18.45 9.63 7.99
CA VAL A 194 19.62 9.02 8.65
C VAL A 194 20.93 9.69 8.23
N ASN A 195 21.25 10.85 8.81
CA ASN A 195 22.65 11.21 9.02
C ASN A 195 23.14 10.45 10.26
N LEU A 196 23.47 9.18 10.06
CA LEU A 196 24.11 8.31 11.05
C LEU A 196 25.65 8.41 10.91
N ASP A 197 26.19 9.63 10.85
CA ASP A 197 27.63 9.87 10.69
C ASP A 197 28.13 11.10 11.47
N GLU A 198 27.39 11.54 12.50
CA GLU A 198 27.81 12.66 13.36
C GLU A 198 27.56 12.35 14.85
N PHE A 199 28.21 11.29 15.34
CA PHE A 199 28.33 11.01 16.79
C PHE A 199 29.76 10.60 17.18
N ALA A 200 30.77 11.04 16.44
CA ALA A 200 32.16 10.80 16.82
C ALA A 200 32.93 12.12 16.89
N GLU A 201 33.38 12.43 18.10
CA GLU A 201 34.46 13.36 18.45
C GLU A 201 34.12 14.86 18.54
N ASP A 202 33.44 15.24 19.62
CA ASP A 202 33.67 16.54 20.26
C ASP A 202 34.38 16.32 21.61
N SER A 203 35.70 16.22 21.54
CA SER A 203 36.57 16.39 22.70
C SER A 203 37.00 17.86 22.75
N GLY A 204 36.38 18.64 23.63
CA GLY A 204 36.67 20.07 23.77
C GLY A 204 36.10 20.66 25.05
N ASP A 205 36.98 20.75 26.05
CA ASP A 205 37.03 21.78 27.10
C ASP A 205 36.07 21.66 28.31
N ASP A 206 36.61 21.05 29.37
CA ASP A 206 36.19 21.23 30.76
C ASP A 206 36.39 22.71 31.17
N GLU A 207 35.32 23.50 31.18
CA GLU A 207 35.26 24.77 31.92
C GLU A 207 34.68 24.47 33.32
N ASP A 208 35.55 24.55 34.32
CA ASP A 208 35.23 24.50 35.75
C ASP A 208 34.22 25.61 36.11
N VAL A 209 32.93 25.26 36.22
CA VAL A 209 31.93 26.12 36.85
C VAL A 209 31.82 25.77 38.34
N ASP A 210 32.60 26.50 39.15
CA ASP A 210 32.46 26.54 40.61
C ASP A 210 31.05 27.05 40.98
N LEU A 211 30.14 26.12 41.28
CA LEU A 211 28.83 26.40 41.84
C LEU A 211 28.93 26.50 43.37
N ASP A 212 29.18 27.71 43.87
CA ASP A 212 29.03 28.07 45.29
C ASP A 212 27.55 27.99 45.70
N ILE A 213 27.11 26.81 46.14
CA ILE A 213 25.87 26.64 46.89
C ILE A 213 26.14 27.10 48.34
N SER A 214 25.84 28.37 48.61
CA SER A 214 25.58 28.83 49.97
C SER A 214 24.09 28.65 50.27
N THR A 215 23.79 27.58 51.01
CA THR A 215 22.47 27.31 51.57
C THR A 215 22.14 28.35 52.64
N GLY A 216 21.28 29.31 52.29
CA GLY A 216 20.53 30.12 53.26
C GLY A 216 19.35 29.32 53.76
N VAL A 217 19.44 28.84 55.00
CA VAL A 217 18.33 28.30 55.77
C VAL A 217 17.63 29.49 56.41
N ASP A 218 16.43 29.83 55.91
CA ASP A 218 15.47 30.65 56.64
C ASP A 218 14.27 29.75 56.94
N GLU A 219 14.20 29.33 58.20
CA GLU A 219 13.08 28.61 58.83
C GLU A 219 11.99 29.65 59.13
N ASP A 220 10.93 29.66 58.32
CA ASP A 220 9.68 30.35 58.66
C ASP A 220 8.76 29.38 59.40
N ASP A 221 8.69 29.58 60.72
CA ASP A 221 7.67 29.05 61.63
C ASP A 221 6.29 29.62 61.25
N GLU A 222 5.36 28.75 60.83
CA GLU A 222 3.92 29.02 60.90
C GLU A 222 3.24 27.87 61.67
N GLU A 223 2.92 28.15 62.93
CA GLU A 223 1.99 27.36 63.73
C GLU A 223 0.57 27.56 63.19
N ASP A 224 -0.04 26.50 62.66
CA ASP A 224 -1.49 26.45 62.47
C ASP A 224 -2.14 25.88 63.74
N ASP A 225 -2.74 26.81 64.49
CA ASP A 225 -3.64 26.58 65.60
C ASP A 225 -4.77 25.61 65.23
N ILE A 226 -4.99 24.68 66.14
CA ILE A 226 -6.07 23.69 66.14
C ILE A 226 -7.31 24.39 66.71
N ASP A 227 -8.38 24.51 65.94
CA ASP A 227 -9.69 24.90 66.48
C ASP A 227 -10.75 23.81 66.28
N LEU A 228 -11.43 23.54 67.39
CA LEU A 228 -12.48 22.57 67.66
C LEU A 228 -13.84 23.28 67.69
#